data_AF-A0AAW8KEA7-F1
#
_entry.id   AF-A0AAW8KEA7-F1
#
_cell.length_a   1.000
_cell.length_b   1.000
_cell.length_c   1.000
_cell.angle_alpha   90.00
_cell.angle_beta   90.00
_cell.angle_gamma   90.00
#
_symmetry.space_group_name_H-M   'P 1'
#
loop_
_entity.id
_entity.type
_entity.pdbx_description
1 polymer ?
#
loop_
_entity_poly.entity_id
_entity_poly.type
_entity_poly.pdbx_seq_one_letter_code
_entity_poly.pdbx_strand_id
1 'polypeptide(L)' 'MLGKPSADWLIVGLGNPGKQYEKTRHNAGFRSLMALADRLDCRVDRGKFQGLLGQATVGGQKL' A
#
# COMPACT_ATOMS: atom_id res chain seq x y z
N MET A 1 22.96 -14.29 -5.74
CA MET A 1 21.82 -14.53 -6.67
C MET A 1 20.62 -13.82 -6.08
N LEU A 2 20.10 -12.76 -6.72
CA LEU A 2 18.87 -12.11 -6.24
C LEU A 2 17.70 -13.05 -6.54
N GLY A 3 17.00 -13.51 -5.50
CA GLY A 3 15.81 -14.34 -5.66
C GLY A 3 14.72 -13.60 -6.42
N LYS A 4 13.80 -14.34 -7.05
CA LYS A 4 12.64 -13.75 -7.74
C LYS A 4 11.89 -12.82 -6.76
N PRO A 5 11.51 -11.60 -7.17
CA PRO A 5 10.76 -10.69 -6.30
C PRO A 5 9.44 -11.33 -5.86
N SER A 6 9.02 -11.01 -4.63
CA SER A 6 7.84 -11.62 -4.01
C SER A 6 6.50 -11.13 -4.59
N ALA A 7 6.53 -10.14 -5.48
CA ALA A 7 5.40 -9.51 -6.16
C ALA A 7 5.85 -9.02 -7.56
N ASP A 8 4.91 -8.91 -8.49
CA ASP A 8 5.13 -8.40 -9.84
C ASP A 8 5.12 -6.86 -9.86
N TRP A 9 4.33 -6.26 -8.96
CA TRP A 9 4.23 -4.81 -8.79
C TRP A 9 4.36 -4.40 -7.33
N LEU A 10 4.65 -3.12 -7.11
CA LEU A 10 4.59 -2.48 -5.81
C LEU A 10 3.97 -1.11 -5.96
N ILE A 11 2.86 -0.86 -5.28
CA ILE A 11 2.24 0.46 -5.19
C ILE A 11 2.50 1.01 -3.79
N VAL A 12 3.05 2.23 -3.73
CA VAL A 12 3.43 2.88 -2.47
C VAL A 12 2.61 4.15 -2.27
N GLY A 13 1.89 4.21 -1.14
CA GLY A 13 1.18 5.41 -0.69
C GLY A 13 2.00 6.16 0.34
N LEU A 14 2.71 7.22 -0.07
CA LEU A 14 3.49 8.06 0.84
C LEU A 14 2.58 8.94 1.72
N GLY A 15 3.02 9.19 2.96
CA GLY A 15 2.36 10.07 3.91
C GLY A 15 2.98 9.99 5.31
N ASN A 16 2.47 10.81 6.22
CA ASN A 16 2.87 10.79 7.63
C ASN A 16 1.84 10.03 8.49
N PRO A 17 2.28 9.23 9.47
CA PRO A 17 1.38 8.49 10.34
C PRO A 17 0.75 9.37 11.43
N GLY A 18 -0.52 9.10 11.77
CA GLY A 18 -1.25 9.75 12.84
C GLY A 18 -2.42 10.61 12.36
N LYS A 19 -3.46 10.71 13.21
CA LYS A 19 -4.75 11.35 12.86
C LYS A 19 -4.59 12.80 12.39
N GLN A 20 -3.63 13.54 12.96
CA GLN A 20 -3.37 14.93 12.59
C GLN A 20 -2.94 15.11 11.11
N TYR A 21 -2.43 14.06 10.44
CA TYR A 21 -1.95 14.15 9.07
C TYR A 21 -2.94 13.64 8.02
N GLU A 22 -4.01 12.93 8.43
CA GLU A 22 -4.94 12.22 7.53
C GLU A 22 -5.49 13.09 6.40
N LYS A 23 -5.77 14.37 6.67
CA LYS A 23 -6.38 15.31 5.70
C LYS A 23 -5.39 16.33 5.11
N THR A 24 -4.09 16.16 5.36
CA THR A 24 -3.08 17.04 4.78
C THR A 24 -2.80 16.70 3.32
N ARG A 25 -2.36 17.69 2.53
CA ARG A 25 -1.96 17.46 1.13
C ARG A 25 -0.82 16.44 1.01
N HIS A 26 0.05 16.36 2.02
CA HIS A 26 1.18 15.44 2.06
C HIS A 26 0.75 13.96 2.12
N ASN A 27 -0.45 13.68 2.65
CA ASN A 27 -1.00 12.33 2.75
C ASN A 27 -1.86 11.92 1.54
N ALA A 28 -1.80 12.66 0.43
CA ALA A 28 -2.54 12.30 -0.78
C ALA A 28 -2.18 10.89 -1.29
N GLY A 29 -0.90 10.50 -1.24
CA GLY A 29 -0.45 9.16 -1.63
C GLY A 29 -1.08 8.06 -0.76
N PHE A 30 -1.03 8.22 0.57
CA PHE A 30 -1.64 7.28 1.51
C PHE A 30 -3.15 7.15 1.28
N ARG A 31 -3.87 8.26 1.08
CA ARG A 31 -5.32 8.26 0.82
C ARG A 31 -5.66 7.54 -0.49
N SER A 32 -4.89 7.77 -1.55
CA SER A 32 -5.07 7.08 -2.83
C SER A 32 -4.81 5.58 -2.69
N LEU A 33 -3.78 5.17 -1.95
CA LEU A 33 -3.51 3.75 -1.68
C LEU A 33 -4.65 3.09 -0.92
N MET A 34 -5.18 3.71 0.14
CA MET A 34 -6.31 3.15 0.90
C MET A 34 -7.58 3.02 0.05
N ALA A 35 -7.88 4.02 -0.79
CA ALA A 35 -9.02 3.95 -1.71
C ALA A 35 -8.84 2.88 -2.80
N LEU A 36 -7.60 2.66 -3.26
CA LEU A 36 -7.29 1.55 -4.17
C LEU A 36 -7.46 0.20 -3.46
N ALA A 37 -6.93 0.07 -2.26
CA ALA A 37 -7.01 -1.16 -1.47
C ALA A 37 -8.47 -1.57 -1.21
N ASP A 38 -9.33 -0.61 -0.88
CA ASP A 38 -10.78 -0.80 -0.74
C ASP A 38 -11.43 -1.33 -2.02
N ARG A 39 -11.10 -0.75 -3.18
CA ARG A 39 -11.59 -1.23 -4.49
C ARG A 39 -11.08 -2.62 -4.88
N LEU A 40 -9.94 -3.03 -4.34
CA LEU A 40 -9.33 -4.34 -4.59
C LEU A 40 -9.70 -5.38 -3.54
N ASP A 41 -10.58 -5.06 -2.58
CA ASP A 41 -10.89 -5.88 -1.40
C ASP A 41 -9.61 -6.35 -0.67
N CYS A 42 -8.63 -5.45 -0.60
CA CYS A 42 -7.31 -5.71 -0.04
C CYS A 42 -7.15 -4.99 1.30
N ARG A 43 -6.75 -5.74 2.32
CA ARG A 43 -6.48 -5.19 3.65
C ARG A 43 -5.00 -4.80 3.78
N VAL A 44 -4.75 -3.52 4.08
CA VAL A 44 -3.41 -2.95 4.30
C VAL A 44 -3.17 -2.71 5.79
N ASP A 45 -2.88 -3.77 6.54
CA ASP A 45 -2.72 -3.69 8.00
C ASP A 45 -1.51 -4.47 8.55
N ARG A 46 -0.75 -5.14 7.67
CA ARG A 46 0.44 -5.89 8.09
C ARG A 46 1.61 -4.94 8.27
N GLY A 47 2.06 -4.75 9.50
CA GLY A 47 3.27 -3.99 9.82
C GLY A 47 4.53 -4.69 9.30
N LYS A 48 5.28 -4.06 8.40
CA LYS A 48 6.60 -4.53 7.93
C LYS A 48 7.40 -3.35 7.39
N PHE A 49 8.73 -3.38 7.51
CA PHE A 49 9.64 -2.35 6.96
C PHE A 49 9.26 -0.92 7.38
N GLN A 50 8.82 -0.73 8.63
CA GLN A 50 8.35 0.57 9.16
C GLN A 50 7.14 1.17 8.41
N GLY A 51 6.35 0.33 7.75
CA GLY A 51 5.09 0.72 7.11
C GLY A 51 4.00 -0.36 7.25
N LEU A 52 2.84 -0.08 6.67
CA LEU A 52 1.75 -1.03 6.52
C LEU A 52 1.79 -1.62 5.11
N LEU A 53 1.46 -2.90 5.00
CA LEU A 53 1.48 -3.67 3.77
C LEU A 53 0.18 -4.46 3.61
N GLY A 54 -0.31 -4.51 2.38
CA GLY A 54 -1.35 -5.43 1.92
C GLY A 54 -0.84 -6.17 0.69
N GLN A 55 -1.53 -7.24 0.30
CA GLN A 55 -1.24 -7.96 -0.95
C GLN A 55 -2.54 -8.22 -1.69
N ALA A 56 -2.52 -8.02 -2.99
CA ALA A 56 -3.66 -8.28 -3.87
C ALA A 56 -3.19 -9.02 -5.13
N THR A 57 -4.14 -9.63 -5.84
CA THR A 57 -3.90 -10.18 -7.17
C THR A 57 -4.83 -9.46 -8.15
N VAL A 58 -4.25 -8.82 -9.17
CA VAL A 58 -5.00 -8.07 -10.18
C VAL A 58 -4.59 -8.58 -11.55
N GLY A 59 -5.54 -9.10 -12.33
CA GLY A 59 -5.24 -9.64 -13.67
C GLY A 59 -4.20 -10.77 -13.67
N GLY A 60 -4.13 -11.57 -12.60
CA GLY A 60 -3.14 -12.64 -12.44
C GLY A 60 -1.75 -12.17 -12.00
N GLN A 61 -1.54 -10.86 -11.82
CA GLN A 61 -0.30 -10.30 -11.31
C GLN A 61 -0.41 -10.03 -9.81
N LYS A 62 0.65 -10.37 -9.08
CA LYS A 62 0.71 -10.13 -7.64
C LYS A 62 1.19 -8.71 -7.37
N LEU A 63 0.40 -7.98 -6.60
CA LEU A 63 0.63 -6.62 -6.16
C LEU A 63 0.94 -6.59 -4.66
#